data_AF-A0A2V7GGN6-F1
#
_entry.id   AF-A0A2V7GGN6-F1
#
_cell.length_a   1.000
_cell.length_b   1.000
_cell.length_c   1.000
_cell.angle_alpha   90.00
_cell.angle_beta   90.00
_cell.angle_gamma   90.00
#
_symmetry.space_group_name_H-M   'P 1'
#
loop_
_entity.id
_entity.type
_entity.pdbx_description
1 polymer ?
#
loop_
_entity_poly.entity_id
_entity_poly.type
_entity_poly.pdbx_seq_one_letter_code
_entity_poly.pdbx_strand_id
1 'polypeptide(L)'
;MKVLSLPHLILALGFTGIQLGAVLMVAALQNRAGGEARYGRLLAYGIGILVLNVAILGFEQIGFSQNAHNALYYLVCAAIFPILLVAGARASSLRWPATTAAVVYVGVTLIMVWVLPLFPATPKLAPVYRPLTHMVPPPFPLLLIVPAVAVDLVMRRFGTGRDWRLSALVGVSFLAVLLVTQWFATIYLISPASESFLFGAQRWNYNSLPGDFEHQFWDIRSDPVTPLKLGFAALLAMTSSRVGLWLGNGLARVQR
;
A
#
# COMPACT_ATOMS: atom_id res chain seq x y z
N MET A 1 2.85 17.66 8.23
CA MET A 1 1.49 18.08 7.81
C MET A 1 0.56 16.96 8.23
N LYS A 2 -0.40 17.18 9.14
CA LYS A 2 -1.33 16.13 9.57
C LYS A 2 -2.33 15.88 8.45
N VAL A 3 -2.18 14.79 7.71
CA VAL A 3 -3.12 14.40 6.64
C VAL A 3 -4.43 13.88 7.25
N LEU A 4 -4.36 13.26 8.44
CA LEU A 4 -5.52 12.84 9.21
C LEU A 4 -6.15 14.00 9.99
N SER A 5 -6.90 14.87 9.30
CA SER A 5 -7.90 15.71 9.95
C SER A 5 -9.31 15.15 9.71
N LEU A 6 -10.26 15.49 10.59
CA LEU A 6 -11.63 14.95 10.55
C LEU A 6 -12.29 15.06 9.15
N PRO A 7 -12.17 16.18 8.41
CA PRO A 7 -12.69 16.26 7.04
C PRO A 7 -12.06 15.28 6.05
N HIS A 8 -10.74 15.06 6.12
CA HIS A 8 -10.05 14.13 5.21
C HIS A 8 -10.42 12.68 5.49
N LEU A 9 -10.61 12.33 6.77
CA LEU A 9 -11.10 11.01 7.18
C LEU A 9 -12.50 10.75 6.63
N ILE A 10 -13.43 11.70 6.77
CA ILE A 10 -14.80 11.57 6.25
C ILE A 10 -14.80 11.39 4.73
N LEU A 11 -14.01 12.21 4.02
CA LEU A 11 -13.87 12.11 2.57
C LEU A 11 -13.32 10.73 2.14
N ALA A 12 -12.27 10.25 2.82
CA ALA A 12 -11.68 8.95 2.53
C ALA A 12 -12.64 7.79 2.83
N LEU A 13 -13.47 7.88 3.87
CA LEU A 13 -14.52 6.90 4.15
C LEU A 13 -15.59 6.89 3.04
N GLY A 14 -15.98 8.06 2.53
CA GLY A 14 -16.88 8.18 1.38
C GLY A 14 -16.34 7.48 0.14
N PHE A 15 -15.08 7.74 -0.23
CA PHE A 15 -14.42 7.05 -1.34
C PHE A 15 -14.31 5.54 -1.12
N THR A 16 -13.96 5.13 0.11
CA THR A 16 -13.88 3.70 0.47
C THR A 16 -15.24 3.02 0.28
N GLY A 17 -16.34 3.66 0.69
CA GLY A 17 -17.69 3.12 0.52
C GLY A 17 -18.04 2.88 -0.95
N ILE A 18 -17.75 3.83 -1.82
CA ILE A 18 -17.98 3.71 -3.27
C ILE A 18 -17.12 2.58 -3.87
N GLN A 19 -15.83 2.53 -3.50
CA GLN A 19 -14.90 1.50 -3.95
C GLN A 19 -15.33 0.09 -3.50
N LEU A 20 -15.77 -0.05 -2.25
CA LEU A 20 -16.32 -1.32 -1.73
C LEU A 20 -17.58 -1.74 -2.48
N GLY A 21 -18.48 -0.81 -2.79
CA GLY A 21 -19.66 -1.07 -3.61
C GLY A 21 -19.29 -1.61 -4.99
N ALA A 22 -18.30 -0.99 -5.65
CA ALA A 22 -17.78 -1.47 -6.94
C ALA A 22 -17.15 -2.87 -6.82
N VAL A 23 -16.34 -3.12 -5.80
CA VAL A 23 -15.73 -4.43 -5.53
C VAL A 23 -16.79 -5.51 -5.30
N LEU A 24 -17.85 -5.21 -4.55
CA LEU A 24 -18.96 -6.14 -4.32
C LEU A 24 -19.72 -6.47 -5.61
N MET A 25 -19.99 -5.48 -6.47
CA MET A 25 -20.63 -5.70 -7.75
C MET A 25 -19.78 -6.59 -8.66
N VAL A 26 -18.48 -6.32 -8.76
CA VAL A 26 -17.56 -7.14 -9.58
C VAL A 26 -17.43 -8.56 -9.03
N ALA A 27 -17.36 -8.72 -7.70
CA ALA A 27 -17.34 -10.05 -7.07
C ALA A 27 -18.62 -10.84 -7.40
N ALA A 28 -19.80 -10.21 -7.33
CA ALA A 28 -21.06 -10.83 -7.70
C ALA A 28 -21.09 -11.28 -9.17
N LEU A 29 -20.59 -10.45 -10.09
CA LEU A 29 -20.45 -10.79 -11.50
C LEU A 29 -19.48 -11.96 -11.72
N GLN A 30 -18.31 -11.93 -11.07
CA GLN A 30 -17.32 -13.00 -11.14
C GLN A 30 -17.90 -14.35 -10.68
N ASN A 31 -18.60 -14.34 -9.54
CA ASN A 31 -19.13 -15.56 -8.92
C ASN A 31 -20.27 -16.16 -9.76
N ARG A 32 -21.09 -15.33 -10.42
CA ARG A 32 -22.13 -15.79 -11.36
C ARG A 32 -21.53 -16.33 -12.66
N ALA A 33 -20.46 -15.72 -13.15
CA ALA A 33 -19.77 -16.10 -14.39
C ALA A 33 -18.78 -17.26 -14.21
N GLY A 34 -18.85 -18.03 -13.11
CA GLY A 34 -17.98 -19.19 -12.89
C GLY A 34 -16.48 -18.87 -12.82
N GLY A 35 -16.11 -17.64 -12.44
CA GLY A 35 -14.71 -17.27 -12.26
C GLY A 35 -13.97 -16.84 -13.54
N GLU A 36 -14.66 -16.39 -14.59
CA GLU A 36 -14.02 -15.82 -15.79
C GLU A 36 -12.90 -14.82 -15.45
N ALA A 37 -11.75 -14.96 -16.13
CA ALA A 37 -10.54 -14.18 -15.85
C ALA A 37 -10.73 -12.65 -16.03
N ARG A 38 -11.70 -12.20 -16.85
CA ARG A 38 -12.00 -10.77 -16.99
C ARG A 38 -12.49 -10.16 -15.67
N TYR A 39 -13.38 -10.85 -14.94
CA TYR A 39 -13.92 -10.34 -13.69
C TYR A 39 -12.91 -10.48 -12.56
N GLY A 40 -12.06 -11.51 -12.60
CA GLY A 40 -10.89 -11.61 -11.72
C GLY A 40 -9.95 -10.42 -11.85
N ARG A 41 -9.67 -9.96 -13.08
CA ARG A 41 -8.87 -8.74 -13.35
C ARG A 41 -9.54 -7.48 -12.81
N LEU A 42 -10.84 -7.32 -13.05
CA LEU A 42 -11.60 -6.18 -12.53
C LEU A 42 -11.65 -6.16 -11.00
N LEU A 43 -11.75 -7.33 -10.37
CA LEU A 43 -11.76 -7.45 -8.91
C LEU A 43 -10.40 -7.07 -8.33
N ALA A 44 -9.31 -7.61 -8.91
CA ALA A 44 -7.96 -7.26 -8.50
C ALA A 44 -7.66 -5.76 -8.73
N TYR A 45 -8.18 -5.17 -9.81
CA TYR A 45 -8.13 -3.73 -10.05
C TYR A 45 -8.84 -2.94 -8.95
N GLY A 46 -10.09 -3.30 -8.61
CA GLY A 46 -10.84 -2.66 -7.52
C GLY A 46 -10.13 -2.76 -6.16
N ILE A 47 -9.56 -3.92 -5.85
CA ILE A 47 -8.73 -4.12 -4.64
C ILE A 47 -7.46 -3.25 -4.69
N GLY A 48 -6.81 -3.14 -5.86
CA GLY A 48 -5.64 -2.27 -6.05
C GLY A 48 -5.96 -0.79 -5.82
N ILE A 49 -7.13 -0.33 -6.25
CA ILE A 49 -7.62 1.03 -5.97
C ILE A 49 -7.91 1.23 -4.48
N LEU A 50 -8.48 0.23 -3.78
CA LEU A 50 -8.63 0.29 -2.32
C LEU A 50 -7.26 0.35 -1.62
N VAL A 51 -6.28 -0.43 -2.07
CA VAL A 51 -4.90 -0.40 -1.54
C VAL A 51 -4.30 0.99 -1.73
N LEU A 52 -4.48 1.61 -2.90
CA LEU A 52 -4.05 2.98 -3.16
C LEU A 52 -4.70 3.97 -2.20
N ASN A 53 -6.02 3.90 -2.00
CA ASN A 53 -6.74 4.79 -1.09
C ASN A 53 -6.21 4.69 0.35
N VAL A 54 -5.98 3.47 0.84
CA VAL A 54 -5.48 3.29 2.21
C VAL A 54 -4.00 3.66 2.34
N ALA A 55 -3.19 3.50 1.29
CA ALA A 55 -1.82 4.01 1.27
C ALA A 55 -1.79 5.56 1.39
N ILE A 56 -2.75 6.25 0.78
CA ILE A 56 -2.92 7.71 0.93
C ILE A 56 -3.33 8.10 2.36
N LEU A 57 -4.18 7.30 3.00
CA LEU A 57 -4.53 7.54 4.42
C LEU A 57 -3.33 7.38 5.36
N GLY A 58 -2.48 6.36 5.12
CA GLY A 58 -1.28 6.11 5.92
C GLY A 58 -0.08 7.01 5.57
N PHE A 59 -0.23 7.92 4.61
CA PHE A 59 0.87 8.68 4.00
C PHE A 59 1.77 9.38 5.01
N GLU A 60 1.21 9.88 6.12
CA GLU A 60 1.98 10.54 7.18
C GLU A 60 2.98 9.59 7.86
N GLN A 61 2.63 8.31 8.02
CA GLN A 61 3.49 7.32 8.67
C GLN A 61 4.37 6.56 7.67
N ILE A 62 3.83 6.23 6.49
CA ILE A 62 4.46 5.30 5.54
C ILE A 62 4.79 5.90 4.16
N GLY A 63 4.46 7.18 3.93
CA GLY A 63 4.67 7.83 2.64
C GLY A 63 6.11 8.27 2.39
N PHE A 64 6.87 8.59 3.44
CA PHE A 64 8.27 9.01 3.33
C PHE A 64 9.22 7.84 3.49
N SER A 65 10.19 7.70 2.57
CA SER A 65 11.21 6.65 2.62
C SER A 65 12.11 6.77 3.86
N GLN A 66 12.23 7.98 4.40
CA GLN A 66 12.97 8.31 5.61
C GLN A 66 12.43 7.61 6.86
N ASN A 67 11.15 7.21 6.87
CA ASN A 67 10.53 6.50 7.99
C ASN A 67 10.72 4.98 7.94
N ALA A 68 11.26 4.41 6.86
CA ALA A 68 11.29 2.96 6.67
C ALA A 68 12.24 2.21 7.63
N HIS A 69 13.04 2.92 8.41
CA HIS A 69 13.89 2.35 9.47
C HIS A 69 13.26 2.48 10.86
N ASN A 70 11.98 2.88 10.93
CA ASN A 70 11.22 3.00 12.16
C ASN A 70 10.25 1.83 12.33
N ALA A 71 9.99 1.43 13.57
CA ALA A 71 9.08 0.31 13.84
C ALA A 71 7.62 0.62 13.51
N LEU A 72 7.17 1.87 13.72
CA LEU A 72 5.82 2.32 13.41
C LEU A 72 5.47 2.09 11.94
N TYR A 73 6.45 2.28 11.04
CA TYR A 73 6.30 2.05 9.61
C TYR A 73 5.78 0.62 9.32
N TYR A 74 6.42 -0.38 9.93
CA TYR A 74 6.06 -1.79 9.76
C TYR A 74 4.78 -2.17 10.51
N LEU A 75 4.52 -1.58 11.69
CA LEU A 75 3.28 -1.79 12.43
C LEU A 75 2.07 -1.32 11.62
N VAL A 76 2.13 -0.13 11.02
CA VAL A 76 1.07 0.43 10.18
C VAL A 76 0.88 -0.42 8.93
N CYS A 77 1.97 -0.78 8.24
CA CYS A 77 1.86 -1.62 7.03
C CYS A 77 1.27 -3.00 7.34
N ALA A 78 1.68 -3.64 8.44
CA ALA A 78 1.20 -4.94 8.88
C ALA A 78 -0.28 -4.91 9.29
N ALA A 79 -0.75 -3.83 9.92
CA ALA A 79 -2.13 -3.68 10.31
C ALA A 79 -3.07 -3.52 9.11
N ILE A 80 -2.58 -2.91 8.02
CA ILE A 80 -3.45 -2.41 6.95
C ILE A 80 -3.44 -3.31 5.70
N PHE A 81 -2.28 -3.46 5.07
CA PHE A 81 -2.21 -4.03 3.72
C PHE A 81 -2.59 -5.51 3.64
N PRO A 82 -2.26 -6.37 4.63
CA PRO A 82 -2.69 -7.76 4.60
C PRO A 82 -4.21 -7.93 4.51
N ILE A 83 -5.01 -7.03 5.09
CA ILE A 83 -6.47 -7.14 5.02
C ILE A 83 -6.94 -7.17 3.57
N LEU A 84 -6.55 -6.17 2.78
CA LEU A 84 -7.01 -6.00 1.41
C LEU A 84 -6.37 -7.00 0.45
N LEU A 85 -5.05 -7.21 0.55
CA LEU A 85 -4.33 -8.13 -0.33
C LEU A 85 -4.81 -9.57 -0.14
N VAL A 86 -5.03 -10.00 1.10
CA VAL A 86 -5.49 -11.36 1.41
C VAL A 86 -6.98 -11.53 1.08
N ALA A 87 -7.82 -10.51 1.32
CA ALA A 87 -9.22 -10.54 0.89
C ALA A 87 -9.35 -10.67 -0.63
N GLY A 88 -8.62 -9.84 -1.39
CA GLY A 88 -8.57 -9.93 -2.84
C GLY A 88 -8.03 -11.28 -3.32
N ALA A 89 -6.99 -11.79 -2.66
CA ALA A 89 -6.42 -13.07 -3.04
C ALA A 89 -7.31 -14.28 -2.76
N ARG A 90 -8.14 -14.22 -1.72
CA ARG A 90 -9.11 -15.26 -1.42
C ARG A 90 -10.35 -15.19 -2.33
N ALA A 91 -10.75 -13.98 -2.75
CA ALA A 91 -11.99 -13.75 -3.49
C ALA A 91 -11.83 -13.83 -5.02
N SER A 92 -10.67 -13.50 -5.56
CA SER A 92 -10.45 -13.42 -7.01
C SER A 92 -10.20 -14.79 -7.64
N SER A 93 -10.70 -14.97 -8.87
CA SER A 93 -10.43 -16.16 -9.67
C SER A 93 -9.08 -16.14 -10.39
N LEU A 94 -8.30 -15.05 -10.25
CA LEU A 94 -6.98 -14.96 -10.87
C LEU A 94 -5.99 -15.93 -10.25
N ARG A 95 -4.95 -16.24 -11.03
CA ARG A 95 -3.79 -16.93 -10.51
C ARG A 95 -3.09 -16.06 -9.46
N TRP A 96 -2.69 -14.82 -9.81
CA TRP A 96 -1.88 -13.89 -8.99
C TRP A 96 -2.69 -12.65 -8.52
N PRO A 97 -3.75 -12.83 -7.73
CA PRO A 97 -4.67 -11.75 -7.40
C PRO A 97 -4.07 -10.64 -6.52
N ALA A 98 -3.35 -10.98 -5.44
CA ALA A 98 -2.73 -9.95 -4.58
C ALA A 98 -1.65 -9.18 -5.36
N THR A 99 -0.83 -9.90 -6.13
CA THR A 99 0.22 -9.28 -6.95
C THR A 99 -0.38 -8.34 -7.99
N THR A 100 -1.47 -8.75 -8.65
CA THR A 100 -2.17 -7.89 -9.63
C THR A 100 -2.71 -6.63 -8.97
N ALA A 101 -3.30 -6.73 -7.78
CA ALA A 101 -3.76 -5.56 -7.03
C ALA A 101 -2.60 -4.63 -6.63
N ALA A 102 -1.47 -5.19 -6.19
CA ALA A 102 -0.27 -4.41 -5.86
C ALA A 102 0.33 -3.72 -7.09
N VAL A 103 0.31 -4.37 -8.26
CA VAL A 103 0.73 -3.77 -9.54
C VAL A 103 -0.17 -2.60 -9.93
N VAL A 104 -1.49 -2.70 -9.73
CA VAL A 104 -2.41 -1.58 -9.98
C VAL A 104 -2.09 -0.40 -9.07
N TYR A 105 -1.90 -0.64 -7.77
CA TYR A 105 -1.49 0.39 -6.82
C TYR A 105 -0.18 1.08 -7.26
N VAL A 106 0.89 0.30 -7.45
CA VAL A 106 2.21 0.82 -7.83
C VAL A 106 2.14 1.54 -9.18
N GLY A 107 1.46 0.95 -10.17
CA GLY A 107 1.32 1.50 -11.51
C GLY A 107 0.61 2.85 -11.52
N VAL A 108 -0.51 2.99 -10.80
CA VAL A 108 -1.22 4.27 -10.71
C VAL A 108 -0.35 5.34 -10.05
N THR A 109 0.36 5.01 -8.97
CA THR A 109 1.27 5.96 -8.32
C THR A 109 2.45 6.33 -9.21
N LEU A 110 3.05 5.37 -9.93
CA LEU A 110 4.15 5.65 -10.86
C LEU A 110 3.71 6.53 -12.03
N ILE A 111 2.51 6.29 -12.57
CA ILE A 111 1.92 7.17 -13.59
C ILE A 111 1.85 8.60 -13.05
N MET A 112 1.42 8.81 -11.80
CA MET A 112 1.41 10.14 -11.18
C MET A 112 2.82 10.72 -11.04
N VAL A 113 3.81 9.92 -10.65
CA VAL A 113 5.22 10.32 -10.53
C VAL A 113 5.80 10.79 -11.87
N TRP A 114 5.42 10.17 -12.98
CA TRP A 114 5.94 10.51 -14.30
C TRP A 114 5.14 11.63 -14.98
N VAL A 115 3.82 11.65 -14.80
CA VAL A 115 2.91 12.52 -15.55
C VAL A 115 2.69 13.87 -14.89
N LEU A 116 2.52 13.93 -13.56
CA LEU A 116 2.23 15.20 -12.88
C LEU A 116 3.30 16.28 -13.10
N PRO A 117 4.61 15.99 -12.98
CA PRO A 117 5.64 17.01 -13.18
C PRO A 117 5.71 17.62 -14.60
N LEU A 118 5.03 17.03 -15.58
CA LEU A 118 4.96 17.57 -16.94
C LEU A 118 4.03 18.78 -17.04
N PHE A 119 3.16 18.98 -16.04
CA PHE A 119 2.20 20.09 -16.03
C PHE A 119 2.74 21.28 -15.24
N PRO A 120 2.71 22.50 -15.82
CA PRO A 120 3.12 23.70 -15.11
C PRO A 120 2.17 24.01 -13.96
N ALA A 121 2.71 24.36 -12.79
CA ALA A 121 1.95 24.77 -11.63
C ALA A 121 2.76 25.72 -10.75
N THR A 122 2.09 26.64 -10.06
CA THR A 122 2.73 27.55 -9.09
C THR A 122 2.01 27.47 -7.74
N PRO A 123 2.74 27.50 -6.61
CA PRO A 123 2.12 27.51 -5.29
C PRO A 123 1.23 28.73 -5.09
N LYS A 124 -0.01 28.50 -4.63
CA LYS A 124 -0.99 29.58 -4.34
C LYS A 124 -1.11 29.92 -2.85
N LEU A 125 -0.38 29.20 -2.00
CA LEU A 125 -0.47 29.31 -0.54
C LEU A 125 0.94 29.50 0.02
N ALA A 126 1.08 30.41 0.98
CA ALA A 126 2.31 30.61 1.75
C ALA A 126 2.36 29.64 2.95
N PRO A 127 3.55 29.39 3.54
CA PRO A 127 4.88 29.82 3.10
C PRO A 127 5.40 28.99 1.92
N VAL A 128 6.16 29.64 1.03
CA VAL A 128 6.83 29.00 -0.11
C VAL A 128 8.33 29.03 0.15
N TYR A 129 8.92 27.87 0.42
CA TYR A 129 10.36 27.70 0.59
C TYR A 129 11.04 27.15 -0.67
N ARG A 130 10.28 26.48 -1.54
CA ARG A 130 10.76 25.97 -2.83
C ARG A 130 9.97 26.59 -3.97
N PRO A 131 10.61 27.34 -4.89
CA PRO A 131 9.95 27.90 -6.05
C PRO A 131 9.69 26.79 -7.08
N LEU A 132 8.57 26.08 -6.93
CA LEU A 132 8.14 25.03 -7.85
C LEU A 132 7.37 25.63 -9.02
N THR A 133 7.69 25.18 -10.24
CA THR A 133 7.04 25.58 -11.51
C THR A 133 6.23 24.46 -12.15
N HIS A 134 6.09 23.32 -11.47
CA HIS A 134 5.40 22.13 -11.95
C HIS A 134 4.58 21.47 -10.83
N MET A 135 3.66 20.56 -11.17
CA MET A 135 2.92 19.81 -10.16
C MET A 135 3.81 18.81 -9.42
N VAL A 136 3.68 18.78 -8.09
CA VAL A 136 4.41 17.83 -7.25
C VAL A 136 3.72 16.48 -7.27
N PRO A 137 4.41 15.40 -7.62
CA PRO A 137 3.84 14.07 -7.55
C PRO A 137 3.76 13.57 -6.09
N PRO A 138 3.00 12.51 -5.82
CA PRO A 138 3.13 11.79 -4.57
C PRO A 138 4.56 11.20 -4.41
N PRO A 139 4.98 10.88 -3.17
CA PRO A 139 6.17 10.10 -2.90
C PRO A 139 6.14 8.77 -3.63
N PHE A 140 7.34 8.21 -3.82
CA PHE A 140 7.50 6.93 -4.48
C PHE A 140 6.66 5.84 -3.78
N PRO A 141 5.94 4.98 -4.54
CA PRO A 141 5.03 4.01 -3.94
C PRO A 141 5.80 2.99 -3.09
N LEU A 142 5.11 2.48 -2.07
CA LEU A 142 5.57 1.31 -1.35
C LEU A 142 5.75 0.15 -2.34
N LEU A 143 6.87 -0.55 -2.27
CA LEU A 143 7.17 -1.73 -3.09
C LEU A 143 6.35 -2.96 -2.66
N LEU A 144 5.03 -2.86 -2.72
CA LEU A 144 4.09 -3.89 -2.29
C LEU A 144 4.01 -5.10 -3.23
N ILE A 145 4.57 -5.00 -4.45
CA ILE A 145 4.56 -6.10 -5.43
C ILE A 145 5.27 -7.33 -4.85
N VAL A 146 6.48 -7.15 -4.30
CA VAL A 146 7.28 -8.27 -3.77
C VAL A 146 6.59 -8.99 -2.60
N PRO A 147 6.09 -8.31 -1.54
CA PRO A 147 5.35 -8.99 -0.48
C PRO A 147 3.99 -9.54 -0.97
N ALA A 148 3.35 -8.95 -1.99
CA ALA A 148 2.13 -9.51 -2.58
C ALA A 148 2.39 -10.82 -3.36
N VAL A 149 3.55 -10.96 -4.02
CA VAL A 149 3.98 -12.24 -4.61
C VAL A 149 4.12 -13.30 -3.52
N ALA A 150 4.69 -12.95 -2.36
CA ALA A 150 4.80 -13.87 -1.23
C ALA A 150 3.43 -14.30 -0.71
N VAL A 151 2.47 -13.36 -0.60
CA VAL A 151 1.08 -13.65 -0.24
C VAL A 151 0.47 -14.68 -1.22
N ASP A 152 0.53 -14.42 -2.53
CA ASP A 152 -0.02 -15.31 -3.54
C ASP A 152 0.65 -16.70 -3.52
N LEU A 153 1.96 -16.77 -3.34
CA LEU A 153 2.71 -18.03 -3.26
C LEU A 153 2.28 -18.88 -2.06
N VAL A 154 2.19 -18.27 -0.87
CA VAL A 154 1.77 -18.98 0.35
C VAL A 154 0.32 -19.45 0.22
N MET A 155 -0.58 -18.59 -0.26
CA MET A 155 -1.99 -18.94 -0.42
C MET A 155 -2.20 -20.10 -1.40
N ARG A 156 -1.45 -20.12 -2.50
CA ARG A 156 -1.48 -21.26 -3.44
C ARG A 156 -0.89 -22.54 -2.87
N ARG A 157 0.20 -22.43 -2.12
CA ARG A 157 0.90 -23.60 -1.57
C ARG A 157 0.06 -24.32 -0.52
N PHE A 158 -0.68 -23.58 0.30
CA PHE A 158 -1.39 -24.14 1.47
C PHE A 158 -2.91 -24.24 1.31
N GLY A 159 -3.49 -23.63 0.27
CA GLY A 159 -4.90 -23.82 -0.10
C GLY A 159 -5.91 -23.26 0.92
N THR A 160 -7.12 -23.82 0.92
CA THR A 160 -8.23 -23.46 1.82
C THR A 160 -8.34 -24.44 3.00
N GLY A 161 -9.01 -24.05 4.09
CA GLY A 161 -9.42 -24.95 5.17
C GLY A 161 -8.62 -24.90 6.48
N ARG A 162 -7.48 -24.20 6.52
CA ARG A 162 -6.69 -23.97 7.75
C ARG A 162 -6.39 -22.48 7.95
N ASP A 163 -7.45 -21.68 8.03
CA ASP A 163 -7.36 -20.21 7.97
C ASP A 163 -6.47 -19.60 9.06
N TRP A 164 -6.39 -20.18 10.26
CA TRP A 164 -5.49 -19.72 11.33
C TRP A 164 -4.01 -19.93 11.00
N ARG A 165 -3.66 -21.12 10.49
CA ARG A 165 -2.29 -21.40 10.06
C ARG A 165 -1.95 -20.59 8.82
N LEU A 166 -2.89 -20.45 7.90
CA LEU A 166 -2.71 -19.66 6.69
C LEU A 166 -2.54 -18.17 7.02
N SER A 167 -3.33 -17.61 7.94
CA SER A 167 -3.20 -16.21 8.33
C SER A 167 -1.85 -15.93 8.99
N ALA A 168 -1.35 -16.85 9.81
CA ALA A 168 0.00 -16.73 10.38
C ALA A 168 1.07 -16.77 9.28
N LEU A 169 1.03 -17.78 8.40
CA LEU A 169 2.02 -17.93 7.32
C LEU A 169 2.01 -16.74 6.36
N VAL A 170 0.83 -16.30 5.91
CA VAL A 170 0.69 -15.19 4.98
C VAL A 170 1.10 -13.86 5.63
N GLY A 171 0.63 -13.59 6.85
CA GLY A 171 0.97 -12.36 7.58
C GLY A 171 2.46 -12.24 7.86
N VAL A 172 3.09 -13.29 8.38
CA VAL A 172 4.53 -13.31 8.64
C VAL A 172 5.33 -13.22 7.35
N SER A 173 4.93 -13.92 6.28
CA SER A 173 5.62 -13.84 4.99
C SER A 173 5.51 -12.44 4.37
N PHE A 174 4.33 -11.83 4.44
CA PHE A 174 4.14 -10.44 4.01
C PHE A 174 5.08 -9.50 4.76
N LEU A 175 5.08 -9.56 6.10
CA LEU A 175 5.90 -8.68 6.93
C LEU A 175 7.40 -8.89 6.68
N ALA A 176 7.86 -10.14 6.63
CA ALA A 176 9.27 -10.45 6.42
C ALA A 176 9.77 -9.94 5.06
N VAL A 177 8.99 -10.18 4.00
CA VAL A 177 9.34 -9.73 2.65
C VAL A 177 9.23 -8.21 2.54
N LEU A 178 8.22 -7.58 3.16
CA LEU A 178 8.09 -6.13 3.21
C LEU A 178 9.28 -5.51 3.94
N LEU A 179 9.66 -6.04 5.10
CA LEU A 179 10.80 -5.58 5.90
C LEU A 179 12.06 -5.56 5.04
N VAL A 180 12.42 -6.69 4.44
CA VAL A 180 13.62 -6.77 3.60
C VAL A 180 13.53 -5.82 2.41
N THR A 181 12.42 -5.84 1.68
CA THR A 181 12.26 -5.06 0.44
C THR A 181 12.33 -3.55 0.73
N GLN A 182 11.60 -3.07 1.73
CA GLN A 182 11.56 -1.65 2.07
C GLN A 182 12.85 -1.17 2.70
N TRP A 183 13.45 -1.97 3.58
CA TRP A 183 14.71 -1.63 4.24
C TRP A 183 15.79 -1.29 3.23
N PHE A 184 16.05 -2.18 2.26
CA PHE A 184 17.10 -1.97 1.28
C PHE A 184 16.71 -0.98 0.17
N ALA A 185 15.48 -1.02 -0.31
CA ALA A 185 15.05 -0.10 -1.37
C ALA A 185 15.07 1.36 -0.90
N THR A 186 14.71 1.62 0.35
CA THR A 186 14.64 2.99 0.85
C THR A 186 16.02 3.62 1.05
N ILE A 187 17.07 2.83 1.28
CA ILE A 187 18.46 3.33 1.25
C ILE A 187 18.78 3.97 -0.10
N TYR A 188 18.38 3.33 -1.21
CA TYR A 188 18.51 3.92 -2.53
C TYR A 188 17.57 5.12 -2.71
N LEU A 189 16.30 5.00 -2.30
CA LEU A 189 15.29 6.05 -2.49
C LEU A 189 15.59 7.34 -1.72
N ILE A 190 16.36 7.30 -0.63
CA ILE A 190 16.83 8.52 0.06
C ILE A 190 18.15 9.05 -0.49
N SER A 191 18.86 8.31 -1.34
CA SER A 191 20.12 8.78 -1.91
C SER A 191 19.90 9.80 -3.05
N PRO A 192 20.86 10.69 -3.35
CA PRO A 192 20.74 11.59 -4.49
C PRO A 192 20.56 10.87 -5.84
N ALA A 193 20.97 9.60 -5.95
CA ALA A 193 20.83 8.82 -7.18
C ALA A 193 19.37 8.50 -7.55
N SER A 194 18.45 8.52 -6.58
CA SER A 194 17.03 8.28 -6.82
C SER A 194 16.28 9.53 -7.32
N GLU A 195 16.91 10.71 -7.35
CA GLU A 195 16.34 11.97 -7.83
C GLU A 195 16.28 12.06 -9.37
N SER A 196 15.96 10.96 -10.02
CA SER A 196 15.81 10.86 -11.46
C SER A 196 14.36 10.98 -11.89
N PHE A 197 14.10 11.13 -13.20
CA PHE A 197 12.73 11.13 -13.72
C PHE A 197 11.96 9.84 -13.36
N LEU A 198 12.64 8.69 -13.39
CA LEU A 198 12.03 7.38 -13.23
C LEU A 198 11.53 7.14 -11.79
N PHE A 199 12.37 7.47 -10.81
CA PHE A 199 12.05 7.28 -9.40
C PHE A 199 11.39 8.51 -8.80
N GLY A 200 11.71 9.71 -9.29
CA GLY A 200 11.13 10.97 -8.80
C GLY A 200 11.21 11.11 -7.28
N ALA A 201 12.18 10.44 -6.66
CA ALA A 201 12.30 10.39 -5.22
C ALA A 201 12.67 11.79 -4.72
N GLN A 202 12.26 12.12 -3.49
CA GLN A 202 12.56 13.40 -2.86
C GLN A 202 12.01 14.64 -3.58
N ARG A 203 10.90 14.50 -4.33
CA ARG A 203 10.13 15.66 -4.82
C ARG A 203 9.28 16.26 -3.70
N TRP A 204 9.90 17.11 -2.91
CA TRP A 204 9.27 17.78 -1.78
C TRP A 204 8.24 18.84 -2.21
N ASN A 205 7.27 19.07 -1.33
CA ASN A 205 6.28 20.13 -1.52
C ASN A 205 6.90 21.53 -1.38
N TYR A 206 6.21 22.54 -1.92
CA TYR A 206 6.67 23.93 -1.92
C TYR A 206 6.91 24.51 -0.51
N ASN A 207 6.24 23.96 0.50
CA ASN A 207 6.31 24.38 1.90
C ASN A 207 7.28 23.55 2.75
N SER A 208 8.07 22.66 2.14
CA SER A 208 9.14 21.92 2.81
C SER A 208 10.43 22.73 2.75
N LEU A 209 11.00 23.04 3.92
CA LEU A 209 12.33 23.65 4.00
C LEU A 209 13.37 22.72 3.34
N PRO A 210 14.33 23.25 2.56
CA PRO A 210 15.50 22.49 2.15
C PRO A 210 16.39 22.13 3.34
N GLY A 211 16.95 20.92 3.36
CA GLY A 211 17.95 20.55 4.37
C GLY A 211 18.41 19.09 4.33
N ASP A 212 19.41 18.77 5.15
CA ASP A 212 20.05 17.45 5.16
C ASP A 212 19.11 16.31 5.55
N PHE A 213 17.99 16.62 6.21
CA PHE A 213 16.97 15.65 6.60
C PHE A 213 16.37 14.90 5.39
N GLU A 214 16.48 15.44 4.18
CA GLU A 214 15.95 14.82 2.95
C GLU A 214 16.66 13.50 2.62
N HIS A 215 17.95 13.41 2.95
CA HIS A 215 18.80 12.25 2.67
C HIS A 215 19.16 11.45 3.92
N GLN A 216 18.38 11.62 4.99
CA GLN A 216 18.60 10.96 6.27
C GLN A 216 17.33 10.23 6.70
N PHE A 217 17.52 9.07 7.33
CA PHE A 217 16.43 8.40 8.02
C PHE A 217 16.05 9.18 9.28
N TRP A 218 14.76 9.39 9.46
CA TRP A 218 14.22 10.14 10.60
C TRP A 218 14.01 9.22 11.79
N ASP A 219 14.18 9.74 13.00
CA ASP A 219 13.70 9.12 14.23
C ASP A 219 14.18 7.68 14.54
N ILE A 220 15.26 7.21 13.89
CA ILE A 220 15.77 5.83 14.10
C ILE A 220 16.07 5.54 15.58
N ARG A 221 16.57 6.54 16.31
CA ARG A 221 16.91 6.40 17.74
C ARG A 221 15.67 6.42 18.65
N SER A 222 14.64 7.15 18.27
CA SER A 222 13.39 7.30 19.04
C SER A 222 12.41 6.17 18.78
N ASP A 223 12.37 5.61 17.56
CA ASP A 223 11.51 4.49 17.18
C ASP A 223 12.26 3.32 16.52
N PRO A 224 13.26 2.71 17.20
CA PRO A 224 14.06 1.64 16.60
C PRO A 224 13.22 0.40 16.30
N VAL A 225 13.56 -0.27 15.20
CA VAL A 225 13.07 -1.62 14.88
C VAL A 225 13.68 -2.62 15.86
N THR A 226 12.88 -3.10 16.80
CA THR A 226 13.28 -4.12 17.78
C THR A 226 12.56 -5.44 17.55
N PRO A 227 13.12 -6.58 17.98
CA PRO A 227 12.44 -7.87 17.89
C PRO A 227 11.05 -7.88 18.53
N LEU A 228 10.87 -7.15 19.64
CA LEU A 228 9.58 -7.02 20.30
C LEU A 228 8.54 -6.31 19.43
N LYS A 229 8.89 -5.16 18.84
CA LYS A 229 7.98 -4.41 17.96
C LYS A 229 7.71 -5.17 16.66
N LEU A 230 8.70 -5.89 16.12
CA LEU A 230 8.48 -6.80 14.99
C LEU A 230 7.56 -7.97 15.37
N GLY A 231 7.64 -8.48 16.60
CA GLY A 231 6.69 -9.46 17.14
C GLY A 231 5.25 -8.91 17.14
N PHE A 232 5.05 -7.68 17.61
CA PHE A 232 3.75 -7.01 17.51
C PHE A 232 3.29 -6.79 16.06
N ALA A 233 4.19 -6.37 15.16
CA ALA A 233 3.88 -6.25 13.74
C ALA A 233 3.50 -7.60 13.13
N ALA A 234 4.14 -8.70 13.52
CA ALA A 234 3.79 -10.04 13.04
C ALA A 234 2.40 -10.47 13.54
N LEU A 235 2.06 -10.17 14.79
CA LEU A 235 0.72 -10.40 15.34
C LEU A 235 -0.33 -9.58 14.58
N LEU A 236 -0.06 -8.29 14.33
CA LEU A 236 -0.93 -7.44 13.50
C LEU A 236 -1.09 -7.98 12.09
N ALA A 237 0.01 -8.38 11.43
CA ALA A 237 -0.05 -8.96 10.09
C ALA A 237 -0.87 -10.26 10.07
N MET A 238 -0.75 -11.10 11.10
CA MET A 238 -1.53 -12.31 11.25
C MET A 238 -3.02 -12.02 11.47
N THR A 239 -3.37 -11.10 12.38
CA THR A 239 -4.77 -10.74 12.65
C THR A 239 -5.40 -10.06 11.44
N SER A 240 -4.69 -9.15 10.78
CA SER A 240 -5.11 -8.49 9.54
C SER A 240 -5.29 -9.49 8.40
N SER A 241 -4.37 -10.45 8.24
CA SER A 241 -4.55 -11.55 7.28
C SER A 241 -5.76 -12.40 7.61
N ARG A 242 -6.04 -12.64 8.91
CA ARG A 242 -7.21 -13.41 9.35
C ARG A 242 -8.52 -12.72 9.00
N VAL A 243 -8.58 -11.40 9.20
CA VAL A 243 -9.71 -10.55 8.78
C VAL A 243 -9.82 -10.56 7.26
N GLY A 244 -8.71 -10.42 6.54
CA GLY A 244 -8.68 -10.50 5.08
C GLY A 244 -9.24 -11.82 4.54
N LEU A 245 -8.84 -12.96 5.12
CA LEU A 245 -9.40 -14.27 4.75
C LEU A 245 -10.91 -14.35 5.00
N TRP A 246 -11.39 -13.80 6.13
CA TRP A 246 -12.81 -13.77 6.45
C TRP A 246 -13.61 -12.92 5.46
N LEU A 247 -13.15 -11.71 5.15
CA LEU A 247 -13.74 -10.83 4.15
C LEU A 247 -13.71 -11.46 2.76
N GLY A 248 -12.59 -12.05 2.37
CA GLY A 248 -12.43 -12.74 1.09
C GLY A 248 -13.37 -13.94 0.93
N ASN A 249 -13.58 -14.72 1.99
CA ASN A 249 -14.59 -15.79 2.00
C ASN A 249 -16.02 -15.23 1.88
N GLY A 250 -16.28 -14.02 2.38
CA GLY A 250 -17.53 -13.30 2.17
C GLY A 250 -17.71 -12.92 0.70
N LEU A 251 -16.72 -12.23 0.13
CA LEU A 251 -16.70 -11.79 -1.27
C LEU A 251 -16.84 -12.95 -2.26
N ALA A 252 -16.19 -14.09 -2.01
CA ALA A 252 -16.28 -15.29 -2.84
C ALA A 252 -17.69 -15.93 -2.87
N ARG A 253 -18.60 -15.53 -1.98
CA ARG A 253 -19.97 -16.06 -1.88
C ARG A 253 -21.05 -15.08 -2.32
N VAL A 254 -20.71 -13.85 -2.69
CA VAL A 254 -21.69 -12.85 -3.12
C VAL A 254 -22.26 -13.22 -4.50
N GLN A 255 -23.58 -13.22 -4.67
CA GLN A 255 -24.23 -13.60 -5.95
C GLN A 255 -25.36 -12.66 -6.42
N ARG A 256 -25.62 -11.53 -5.73
CA ARG A 256 -26.75 -10.63 -6.03
C ARG A 256 -26.80 -10.21 -7.50
#